data_AF-A0A4Q2YUM9-F1
#
_entry.id   AF-A0A4Q2YUM9-F1
#
_cell.length_a   1.000
_cell.length_b   1.000
_cell.length_c   1.000
_cell.angle_alpha   90.00
_cell.angle_beta   90.00
_cell.angle_gamma   90.00
#
_symmetry.space_group_name_H-M   'P 1'
#
loop_
_entity.id
_entity.type
_entity.pdbx_description
1 polymer ?
#
loop_
_entity_poly.entity_id
_entity_poly.type
_entity_poly.pdbx_seq_one_letter_code
_entity_poly.pdbx_strand_id
1 'polypeptide(L)' 'MFTPKWKKEAQHLYKGARKFVDYKRDLLKPEHIAEIESRREDLKNAIKAKDTSKVAEASKQLRSACDSSF' A
#
# COMPACT_ATOMS: atom_id res chain seq x y z
N MET A 1 -12.59 5.58 20.23
CA MET A 1 -12.55 6.53 19.09
C MET A 1 -12.85 5.77 17.80
N PHE A 2 -13.97 6.06 17.15
CA PHE A 2 -14.42 5.35 15.94
C PHE A 2 -13.51 5.67 14.76
N THR A 3 -12.52 4.80 14.50
CA THR A 3 -11.76 4.87 13.26
C THR A 3 -12.66 4.32 12.16
N PRO A 4 -12.95 5.10 11.10
CA PRO A 4 -13.81 4.60 10.04
C PRO A 4 -13.18 3.36 9.39
N LYS A 5 -14.01 2.42 8.97
CA LYS A 5 -13.59 1.09 8.48
C LYS A 5 -12.55 1.19 7.36
N TRP A 6 -12.76 2.09 6.41
CA TRP A 6 -11.82 2.37 5.30
C TRP A 6 -10.43 2.78 5.79
N LYS A 7 -10.34 3.56 6.87
CA LYS A 7 -9.06 4.01 7.42
C LYS A 7 -8.30 2.86 8.09
N LYS A 8 -9.01 1.91 8.71
CA LYS A 8 -8.39 0.69 9.25
C LYS A 8 -7.91 -0.21 8.10
N GLU A 9 -8.73 -0.45 7.10
CA GLU A 9 -8.36 -1.28 5.94
C GLU A 9 -7.14 -0.71 5.22
N ALA A 10 -7.10 0.59 4.96
CA ALA A 10 -5.97 1.23 4.30
C ALA A 10 -4.69 1.17 5.13
N GLN A 11 -4.78 1.28 6.47
CA GLN A 11 -3.63 1.08 7.36
C GLN A 11 -3.15 -0.38 7.40
N HIS A 12 -4.08 -1.34 7.37
CA HIS A 12 -3.73 -2.75 7.26
C HIS A 12 -3.01 -3.05 5.95
N LEU A 13 -3.49 -2.48 4.84
CA LEU A 13 -2.85 -2.62 3.53
C LEU A 13 -1.45 -1.99 3.51
N TYR A 14 -1.29 -0.78 4.04
CA TYR A 14 0.01 -0.12 4.19
C TYR A 14 1.03 -0.98 4.97
N LYS A 15 0.60 -1.58 6.09
CA LYS A 15 1.46 -2.47 6.89
C LYS A 15 1.73 -3.80 6.17
N GLY A 16 0.73 -4.34 5.48
CA GLY A 16 0.83 -5.57 4.70
C GLY A 16 1.82 -5.46 3.55
N ALA A 17 1.76 -4.37 2.78
CA ALA A 17 2.71 -4.10 1.69
C ALA A 17 4.16 -4.01 2.18
N ARG A 18 4.41 -3.39 3.35
CA ARG A 18 5.75 -3.39 3.95
C ARG A 18 6.24 -4.80 4.28
N LYS A 19 5.38 -5.64 4.89
CA LYS A 19 5.73 -7.04 5.17
C LYS A 19 5.96 -7.85 3.90
N PHE A 20 5.19 -7.59 2.85
CA PHE A 20 5.35 -8.24 1.56
C PHE A 20 6.70 -7.91 0.93
N VAL A 21 7.04 -6.62 0.88
CA VAL A 21 8.36 -6.17 0.41
C VAL A 21 9.45 -6.80 1.25
N ASP A 22 9.38 -6.76 2.58
CA ASP A 22 10.40 -7.32 3.46
C ASP A 22 10.60 -8.83 3.23
N TYR A 23 9.50 -9.58 3.08
CA TYR A 23 9.51 -11.01 2.85
C TYR A 23 10.01 -11.41 1.46
N LYS A 24 9.62 -10.67 0.42
CA LYS A 24 10.01 -10.95 -0.97
C LYS A 24 11.18 -10.08 -1.44
N ARG A 25 11.82 -9.30 -0.58
CA ARG A 25 12.89 -8.34 -0.94
C ARG A 25 14.03 -8.99 -1.70
N ASP A 26 14.36 -10.24 -1.34
CA ASP A 26 15.43 -11.01 -1.97
C ASP A 26 15.03 -11.52 -3.38
N LEU A 27 13.74 -11.73 -3.59
CA LEU A 27 13.14 -12.21 -4.85
C LEU A 27 12.71 -11.05 -5.77
N LEU A 28 12.46 -9.87 -5.21
CA LEU A 28 11.98 -8.69 -5.91
C LEU A 28 13.14 -7.84 -6.41
N LYS A 29 13.02 -7.36 -7.64
CA LYS A 29 13.94 -6.35 -8.16
C LYS A 29 13.84 -5.07 -7.32
N PRO A 30 14.95 -4.37 -7.06
CA PRO A 30 14.95 -3.13 -6.30
C PRO A 30 14.03 -2.06 -6.89
N GLU A 31 13.83 -2.06 -8.22
CA GLU A 31 12.90 -1.17 -8.92
C GLU A 31 11.44 -1.42 -8.51
N HIS A 32 11.03 -2.70 -8.40
CA HIS A 32 9.68 -3.06 -7.95
C HIS A 32 9.48 -2.72 -6.47
N ILE A 33 10.51 -2.88 -5.66
CA ILE A 33 10.48 -2.49 -4.24
C ILE A 33 10.24 -0.98 -4.12
N ALA A 34 10.99 -0.18 -4.88
CA ALA A 34 10.83 1.28 -4.90
C ALA A 34 9.43 1.68 -5.38
N GLU A 35 8.87 0.99 -6.37
CA GLU A 35 7.49 1.23 -6.82
C GLU A 35 6.47 0.93 -5.71
N ILE A 36 6.57 -0.23 -5.05
CA ILE A 36 5.65 -0.61 -3.96
C ILE A 36 5.77 0.37 -2.79
N GLU A 37 6.98 0.79 -2.42
CA GLU A 37 7.17 1.78 -1.35
C GLU A 37 6.59 3.15 -1.72
N SER A 38 6.78 3.59 -2.95
CA SER A 38 6.18 4.84 -3.46
C SER A 38 4.66 4.81 -3.42
N ARG A 39 4.02 3.73 -3.93
CA ARG A 39 2.56 3.55 -3.88
C ARG A 39 2.02 3.45 -2.45
N ARG A 40 2.82 2.85 -1.54
CA ARG A 40 2.50 2.76 -0.12
C ARG A 40 2.55 4.13 0.56
N GLU A 41 3.50 5.00 0.20
CA GLU A 41 3.53 6.38 0.67
C GLU A 41 2.36 7.21 0.14
N ASP A 42 1.99 7.03 -1.13
CA ASP A 42 0.83 7.69 -1.72
C ASP A 42 -0.46 7.33 -0.96
N LEU A 43 -0.66 6.03 -0.68
CA LEU A 43 -1.76 5.56 0.15
C LEU A 43 -1.76 6.21 1.54
N LYS A 44 -0.60 6.35 2.17
CA LYS A 44 -0.48 7.01 3.49
C LYS A 44 -0.85 8.50 3.41
N ASN A 45 -0.44 9.18 2.35
CA ASN A 45 -0.79 10.59 2.11
C ASN A 45 -2.29 10.74 1.83
N ALA A 46 -2.90 9.86 1.04
CA ALA A 46 -4.34 9.83 0.81
C ALA A 46 -5.13 9.60 2.11
N ILE A 47 -4.68 8.68 2.98
CA ILE A 47 -5.28 8.46 4.31
C ILE A 47 -5.20 9.73 5.18
N LYS A 48 -4.06 10.44 5.15
CA LYS A 48 -3.88 11.70 5.89
C LYS A 48 -4.77 12.80 5.35
N ALA A 49 -4.91 12.90 4.02
CA ALA A 49 -5.80 13.83 3.34
C ALA A 49 -7.29 13.52 3.55
N LYS A 50 -7.61 12.34 4.12
CA LYS A 50 -8.98 11.82 4.31
C LYS A 50 -9.74 11.68 2.97
N ASP A 51 -9.01 11.52 1.89
CA ASP A 51 -9.56 11.42 0.53
C ASP A 51 -9.87 9.95 0.24
N THR A 52 -11.11 9.54 0.49
CA THR A 52 -11.53 8.14 0.36
C THR A 52 -11.44 7.62 -1.07
N SER A 53 -11.59 8.50 -2.06
CA SER A 53 -11.46 8.14 -3.48
C SER A 53 -10.02 7.79 -3.81
N LYS A 54 -9.06 8.66 -3.42
CA LYS A 54 -7.63 8.39 -3.59
C LYS A 54 -7.17 7.17 -2.79
N VAL A 55 -7.69 6.98 -1.58
CA VAL A 55 -7.38 5.80 -0.77
C VAL A 55 -7.80 4.52 -1.49
N ALA A 56 -8.98 4.49 -2.10
CA ALA A 56 -9.46 3.32 -2.85
C ALA A 56 -8.59 3.05 -4.09
N GLU A 57 -8.24 4.09 -4.86
CA GLU A 57 -7.38 3.96 -6.03
C GLU A 57 -5.96 3.51 -5.67
N ALA A 58 -5.32 4.18 -4.71
CA ALA A 58 -3.99 3.82 -4.22
C ALA A 58 -3.97 2.41 -3.62
N SER A 59 -5.06 2.00 -2.94
CA SER A 59 -5.18 0.64 -2.43
C SER A 59 -5.25 -0.40 -3.55
N LYS A 60 -5.96 -0.10 -4.64
CA LYS A 60 -6.04 -0.98 -5.81
C LYS A 60 -4.68 -1.08 -6.51
N GLN A 61 -4.02 0.05 -6.75
CA GLN A 61 -2.69 0.10 -7.36
C GLN A 61 -1.64 -0.65 -6.52
N LEU A 62 -1.61 -0.44 -5.21
CA LEU A 62 -0.68 -1.11 -4.31
C LEU A 62 -0.91 -2.63 -4.30
N ARG A 63 -2.17 -3.06 -4.38
CA ARG A 63 -2.50 -4.49 -4.44
C ARG A 63 -2.11 -5.11 -5.78
N SER A 64 -2.32 -4.40 -6.89
CA SER A 64 -1.82 -4.82 -8.20
C SER A 64 -0.29 -4.92 -8.25
N ALA A 65 0.43 -3.96 -7.67
CA ALA A 65 1.89 -3.99 -7.59
C ALA A 65 2.41 -5.20 -6.78
N CYS A 66 1.72 -5.57 -5.68
CA CYS A 66 2.03 -6.79 -4.93
C CYS A 66 1.65 -8.08 -5.67
N ASP A 67 0.61 -8.07 -6.51
CA ASP A 67 0.11 -9.25 -7.22
C ASP A 67 0.95 -9.57 -8.47
N SER A 68 1.40 -8.54 -9.19
CA SER A 68 2.33 -8.63 -10.34
C SER A 68 3.75 -9.08 -9.97
N SER A 69 3.96 -9.55 -8.73
CA SER A 69 5.23 -10.08 -8.24
C SER A 69 5.33 -11.61 -8.37
N PHE A 70 4.69 -12.17 -9.40
CA PHE A 70 4.72 -13.58 -9.81
C PHE A 70 4.98 -13.70 -11.31
#